data_AF-A0AAD6DER2-F1
#
_entry.id   AF-A0AAD6DER2-F1
#
_cell.length_a   1.000
_cell.length_b   1.000
_cell.length_c   1.000
_cell.angle_alpha   90.00
_cell.angle_beta   90.00
_cell.angle_gamma   90.00
#
_symmetry.space_group_name_H-M   'P 1'
#
loop_
_entity.id
_entity.type
_entity.pdbx_description
1 polymer ?
#
loop_
_entity_poly.entity_id
_entity_poly.type
_entity_poly.pdbx_seq_one_letter_code
_entity_poly.pdbx_strand_id
1 'polypeptide(L)'
;MPVPHYGVWACRPTRYDAEGHGVPTPHIELFFTDDTTKERRAAINVKSNGKESRLVFWSSPNFSHPITQKLSKLDLGFHLVQDNGDDDQNNRHFRYRHYYPRDPELEGLDFYRMKDLLDIYSGKILPHDIPGRENDILDVMRPILDNAISNSATAYIFGASFGSGIHNVHMNQGSLPKYDNGIYSDGAVLFSFDDGHWKRCF
;
A
#
# COMPACT_ATOMS: atom_id res chain seq x y z
N MET A 1 0.25 -10.66 14.92
CA MET A 1 1.44 -11.18 14.22
C MET A 1 1.84 -10.19 13.13
N PRO A 2 3.13 -10.05 12.81
CA PRO A 2 3.55 -9.24 11.69
C PRO A 2 3.13 -9.83 10.34
N VAL A 3 2.96 -8.98 9.34
CA VAL A 3 2.43 -9.37 8.02
C VAL A 3 3.45 -10.28 7.30
N PRO A 4 3.06 -11.46 6.79
CA PRO A 4 3.98 -12.37 6.10
C PRO A 4 4.41 -11.79 4.75
N HIS A 5 5.66 -12.06 4.32
CA HIS A 5 6.24 -11.55 3.07
C HIS A 5 5.98 -10.06 2.84
N TYR A 6 6.18 -9.26 3.88
CA TYR A 6 5.96 -7.83 3.86
C TYR A 6 7.12 -7.11 3.15
N GLY A 7 6.77 -6.19 2.27
CA GLY A 7 7.75 -5.39 1.53
C GLY A 7 7.11 -4.25 0.76
N VAL A 8 7.88 -3.70 -0.17
CA VAL A 8 7.43 -2.64 -1.08
C VAL A 8 7.58 -3.09 -2.52
N TRP A 9 6.57 -2.81 -3.35
CA TRP A 9 6.66 -2.97 -4.79
C TRP A 9 6.88 -1.61 -5.46
N ALA A 10 8.02 -1.44 -6.12
CA ALA A 10 8.27 -0.31 -7.01
C ALA A 10 7.76 -0.66 -8.42
N CYS A 11 6.78 0.08 -8.94
CA CYS A 11 6.10 -0.27 -10.19
C CYS A 11 5.52 0.94 -10.93
N ARG A 12 5.08 0.73 -12.17
CA ARG A 12 4.32 1.70 -12.97
C ARG A 12 2.85 1.30 -13.04
N PRO A 13 1.93 2.08 -12.43
CA PRO A 13 0.49 1.86 -12.57
C PRO A 13 0.05 1.96 -14.03
N THR A 14 -0.85 1.07 -14.46
CA THR A 14 -1.35 1.04 -15.86
C THR A 14 -2.84 1.30 -15.94
N ARG A 15 -3.63 0.71 -15.04
CA ARG A 15 -5.09 0.86 -14.95
C ARG A 15 -5.55 0.46 -13.56
N TYR A 16 -6.79 0.76 -13.22
CA TYR A 16 -7.42 0.20 -12.03
C TYR A 16 -8.87 -0.16 -12.29
N ASP A 17 -9.34 -1.16 -11.56
CA ASP A 17 -10.75 -1.49 -11.46
C ASP A 17 -11.18 -1.16 -10.03
N ALA A 18 -12.14 -0.25 -9.89
CA ALA A 18 -12.73 0.12 -8.61
C ALA A 18 -14.13 -0.47 -8.53
N GLU A 19 -14.32 -1.46 -7.66
CA GLU A 19 -15.65 -2.01 -7.39
C GLU A 19 -16.58 -0.90 -6.88
N GLY A 20 -17.74 -0.77 -7.52
CA GLY A 20 -18.72 0.29 -7.24
C GLY A 20 -19.72 -0.07 -6.15
N HIS A 21 -20.75 0.77 -6.07
CA HIS A 21 -21.80 0.71 -5.04
C HIS A 21 -22.38 -0.69 -4.78
N GLY A 22 -22.35 -1.12 -3.52
CA GLY A 22 -23.08 -2.32 -3.05
C GLY A 22 -22.27 -3.62 -2.94
N VAL A 23 -20.94 -3.57 -3.14
CA VAL A 23 -20.08 -4.73 -2.93
C VAL A 23 -19.75 -4.92 -1.43
N PRO A 24 -19.77 -6.15 -0.88
CA PRO A 24 -19.52 -6.39 0.54
C PRO A 24 -18.13 -5.93 1.02
N THR A 25 -17.11 -6.08 0.17
CA THR A 25 -15.70 -5.76 0.44
C THR A 25 -15.11 -5.01 -0.76
N PRO A 26 -15.52 -3.74 -0.96
CA PRO A 26 -14.99 -2.96 -2.06
C PRO A 26 -13.49 -2.79 -1.85
N HIS A 27 -12.77 -3.06 -2.92
CA HIS A 27 -11.33 -2.84 -3.02
C HIS A 27 -11.05 -2.22 -4.39
N ILE A 28 -9.96 -1.47 -4.47
CA ILE A 28 -9.43 -1.02 -5.74
C ILE A 28 -8.40 -2.06 -6.16
N GLU A 29 -8.61 -2.69 -7.31
CA GLU A 29 -7.59 -3.46 -7.99
C GLU A 29 -6.75 -2.52 -8.85
N LEU A 30 -5.54 -2.18 -8.39
CA LEU A 30 -4.59 -1.41 -9.17
C LEU A 30 -3.70 -2.36 -9.97
N PHE A 31 -3.74 -2.26 -11.29
CA PHE A 31 -2.85 -3.01 -12.17
C PHE A 31 -1.60 -2.20 -12.46
N PHE A 32 -0.47 -2.90 -12.57
CA PHE A 32 0.82 -2.27 -12.77
C PHE A 32 1.80 -3.20 -13.49
N THR A 33 2.86 -2.61 -14.03
CA THR A 33 4.03 -3.31 -14.53
C THR A 33 5.25 -2.99 -13.68
N ASP A 34 6.13 -3.98 -13.53
CA ASP A 34 7.51 -3.78 -13.08
C ASP A 34 8.44 -4.04 -14.28
N ASP A 35 9.73 -4.27 -14.06
CA ASP A 35 10.67 -4.62 -15.14
C ASP A 35 10.46 -6.04 -15.70
N THR A 36 9.41 -6.75 -15.26
CA THR A 36 8.99 -8.02 -15.88
C THR A 36 7.93 -7.80 -16.96
N THR A 37 7.80 -8.77 -17.87
CA THR A 37 6.83 -8.70 -18.97
C THR A 37 5.38 -8.99 -18.56
N LYS A 38 5.12 -9.18 -17.26
CA LYS A 38 3.80 -9.58 -16.75
C LYS A 38 3.12 -8.40 -16.07
N GLU A 39 1.85 -8.18 -16.40
CA GLU A 39 0.98 -7.32 -15.59
C GLU A 39 0.74 -7.99 -14.23
N ARG A 40 0.74 -7.16 -13.19
CA ARG A 40 0.53 -7.55 -11.79
C ARG A 40 -0.58 -6.68 -11.21
N ARG A 41 -1.01 -7.02 -9.99
CA ARG A 41 -2.10 -6.29 -9.32
C ARG A 41 -1.82 -6.02 -7.85
N ALA A 42 -2.32 -4.89 -7.36
CA ALA A 42 -2.40 -4.55 -5.96
C ALA A 42 -3.87 -4.49 -5.53
N ALA A 43 -4.20 -5.19 -4.45
CA ALA A 43 -5.51 -5.06 -3.82
C ALA A 43 -5.42 -3.99 -2.72
N ILE A 44 -5.96 -2.80 -3.01
CA ILE A 44 -6.03 -1.67 -2.08
C ILE A 44 -7.38 -1.72 -1.39
N ASN A 45 -7.38 -1.96 -0.08
CA ASN A 45 -8.60 -2.06 0.69
C ASN A 45 -9.22 -0.68 0.87
N VAL A 46 -10.50 -0.50 0.49
CA VAL A 46 -11.25 0.74 0.74
C VAL A 46 -12.33 0.58 1.80
N LYS A 47 -12.40 -0.58 2.45
CA LYS A 47 -13.33 -0.86 3.56
C LYS A 47 -12.69 -1.72 4.64
N SER A 48 -13.03 -1.46 5.91
CA SER A 48 -12.69 -2.34 7.03
C SER A 48 -13.67 -3.50 7.15
N ASN A 49 -13.17 -4.69 7.50
CA ASN A 49 -13.97 -5.91 7.77
C ASN A 49 -14.68 -5.90 9.14
N GLY A 50 -14.61 -4.79 9.90
CA GLY A 50 -15.21 -4.63 11.22
C GLY A 50 -16.65 -4.08 11.22
N LYS A 51 -17.27 -3.99 12.41
CA LYS A 51 -18.56 -3.30 12.59
C LYS A 51 -18.48 -1.81 12.24
N GLU A 52 -17.29 -1.23 12.37
CA GLU A 52 -16.94 0.09 11.85
C GLU A 52 -16.21 -0.11 10.52
N SER A 53 -16.90 0.23 9.43
CA SER A 53 -16.41 0.05 8.05
C SER A 53 -15.70 1.29 7.49
N ARG A 54 -15.64 2.36 8.28
CA ARG A 54 -15.01 3.64 7.94
C ARG A 54 -13.49 3.48 8.02
N LEU A 55 -12.78 3.75 6.93
CA LEU A 55 -11.34 3.94 6.99
C LEU A 55 -11.05 5.42 7.27
N VAL A 56 -9.97 5.66 7.98
CA VAL A 56 -9.41 7.00 8.07
C VAL A 56 -8.45 7.11 6.90
N PHE A 57 -8.63 8.17 6.10
CA PHE A 57 -7.85 8.43 4.91
C PHE A 57 -7.02 9.69 5.09
N TRP A 58 -5.77 9.61 4.68
CA TRP A 58 -4.77 10.66 4.65
C TRP A 58 -4.16 10.72 3.26
N SER A 59 -4.33 11.87 2.62
CA SER A 59 -3.52 12.25 1.47
C SER A 59 -2.72 13.50 1.80
N SER A 60 -1.42 13.46 1.52
CA SER A 60 -0.57 14.63 1.59
C SER A 60 -0.02 14.93 0.20
N PRO A 61 -0.40 16.06 -0.42
CA PRO A 61 0.33 16.57 -1.58
C PRO A 61 1.71 17.06 -1.12
N ASN A 62 2.76 16.80 -1.91
CA ASN A 62 4.14 17.18 -1.59
C ASN A 62 4.69 16.52 -0.33
N PHE A 63 4.48 15.21 -0.21
CA PHE A 63 5.02 14.41 0.90
C PHE A 63 6.56 14.47 0.90
N SER A 64 7.16 14.79 2.05
CA SER A 64 8.61 14.83 2.23
C SER A 64 8.99 14.05 3.48
N HIS A 65 9.81 13.02 3.30
CA HIS A 65 10.28 12.17 4.40
C HIS A 65 11.56 11.44 3.95
N PRO A 66 12.54 11.16 4.83
CA PRO A 66 13.78 10.46 4.43
C PRO A 66 13.57 9.13 3.71
N ILE A 67 12.42 8.47 3.93
CA ILE A 67 12.05 7.24 3.22
C ILE A 67 11.98 7.43 1.69
N THR A 68 11.58 8.60 1.19
CA THR A 68 11.45 8.83 -0.26
C THR A 68 12.82 8.77 -0.95
N GLN A 69 13.90 9.16 -0.27
CA GLN A 69 15.28 9.06 -0.78
C GLN A 69 15.76 7.61 -0.88
N LYS A 70 15.25 6.73 -0.02
CA LYS A 70 15.52 5.28 -0.10
C LYS A 70 14.71 4.66 -1.23
N LEU A 71 13.41 4.95 -1.28
CA LEU A 71 12.49 4.45 -2.30
C LEU A 71 12.90 4.87 -3.72
N SER A 72 13.35 6.10 -3.92
CA SER A 72 13.76 6.61 -5.24
C SER A 72 14.96 5.87 -5.85
N LYS A 73 15.68 5.07 -5.07
CA LYS A 73 16.84 4.29 -5.52
C LYS A 73 16.49 2.83 -5.86
N LEU A 74 15.26 2.41 -5.59
CA LEU A 74 14.83 1.04 -5.85
C LEU A 74 14.61 0.83 -7.35
N ASP A 75 15.15 -0.26 -7.88
CA ASP A 75 14.77 -0.79 -9.19
C ASP A 75 13.30 -1.24 -9.18
N LEU A 76 12.65 -1.29 -10.34
CA LEU A 76 11.27 -1.78 -10.41
C LEU A 76 11.20 -3.26 -10.04
N GLY A 77 10.26 -3.62 -9.18
CA GLY A 77 10.12 -4.95 -8.63
C GLY A 77 9.72 -4.95 -7.16
N PHE A 78 9.57 -6.15 -6.61
CA PHE A 78 9.27 -6.34 -5.20
C PHE A 78 10.56 -6.43 -4.37
N HIS A 79 10.62 -5.62 -3.31
CA HIS A 79 11.72 -5.57 -2.36
C HIS A 79 11.22 -6.04 -0.99
N LEU A 80 11.77 -7.17 -0.53
CA LEU A 80 11.38 -7.79 0.73
C LEU A 80 11.96 -7.01 1.91
N VAL A 81 11.11 -6.68 2.88
CA VAL A 81 11.49 -5.94 4.10
C VAL A 81 11.48 -6.86 5.32
N GLN A 82 10.42 -7.63 5.47
CA GLN A 82 10.21 -8.54 6.58
C GLN A 82 9.55 -9.84 6.09
N ASP A 83 10.12 -10.96 6.52
CA ASP A 83 9.53 -12.26 6.32
C ASP A 83 9.53 -13.00 7.65
N ASN A 84 8.39 -12.95 8.34
CA ASN A 84 8.25 -13.59 9.64
C ASN A 84 7.97 -15.10 9.52
N GLY A 85 8.17 -15.67 8.32
CA GLY A 85 8.10 -17.10 8.05
C GLY A 85 9.32 -17.91 8.48
N ASP A 86 10.42 -17.28 8.93
CA ASP A 86 11.67 -17.99 9.20
C ASP A 86 11.69 -18.81 10.51
N ASP A 87 10.75 -18.60 11.44
CA ASP A 87 10.72 -19.33 12.72
C ASP A 87 9.75 -20.53 12.74
N ASP A 88 9.03 -20.79 11.64
CA ASP A 88 8.17 -21.97 11.50
C ASP A 88 8.68 -22.86 10.37
N GLN A 89 9.43 -23.91 10.73
CA GLN A 89 9.98 -24.91 9.81
C GLN A 89 8.93 -25.59 8.91
N ASN A 90 7.63 -25.33 9.12
CA ASN A 90 6.52 -25.85 8.33
C ASN A 90 5.95 -24.89 7.27
N ASN A 91 6.37 -23.62 7.21
CA ASN A 91 5.80 -22.65 6.27
C ASN A 91 6.43 -22.76 4.86
N ARG A 92 6.07 -23.83 4.14
CA ARG A 92 6.41 -24.03 2.72
C ARG A 92 5.64 -23.12 1.76
N HIS A 93 4.89 -22.14 2.25
CA HIS A 93 3.78 -21.57 1.49
C HIS A 93 4.17 -20.55 0.41
N PHE A 94 5.36 -19.93 0.45
CA PHE A 94 5.68 -18.86 -0.51
C PHE A 94 7.17 -18.80 -0.89
N ARG A 95 7.73 -19.91 -1.41
CA ARG A 95 9.06 -19.88 -2.06
C ARG A 95 8.96 -19.25 -3.45
N TYR A 96 8.82 -17.94 -3.54
CA TYR A 96 8.88 -17.23 -4.82
C TYR A 96 10.33 -17.07 -5.29
N ARG A 97 10.58 -17.38 -6.56
CA ARG A 97 11.92 -17.50 -7.18
C ARG A 97 12.62 -16.16 -7.45
N HIS A 98 11.96 -15.04 -7.19
CA HIS A 98 12.51 -13.68 -7.34
C HIS A 98 12.86 -13.11 -5.97
N TYR A 99 13.66 -13.86 -5.21
CA TYR A 99 14.12 -13.47 -3.89
C TYR A 99 15.30 -12.51 -4.05
N TYR A 100 15.04 -11.22 -3.94
CA TYR A 100 16.10 -10.30 -3.53
C TYR A 100 16.33 -10.54 -2.03
N PRO A 101 17.59 -10.73 -1.57
CA PRO A 101 17.87 -10.79 -0.14
C PRO A 101 17.32 -9.53 0.52
N ARG A 102 16.86 -9.66 1.78
CA ARG A 102 16.37 -8.54 2.59
C ARG A 102 17.28 -7.33 2.41
N ASP A 103 16.72 -6.22 1.95
CA ASP A 103 17.48 -4.99 1.84
C ASP A 103 17.74 -4.46 3.27
N PRO A 104 19.01 -4.40 3.71
CA PRO A 104 19.34 -4.00 5.07
C PRO A 104 19.05 -2.53 5.36
N GLU A 105 18.89 -1.69 4.33
CA GLU A 105 18.59 -0.26 4.46
C GLU A 105 17.10 0.03 4.37
N LEU A 106 16.29 -0.93 3.91
CA LEU A 106 14.85 -0.76 3.73
C LEU A 106 14.08 -1.16 4.99
N GLU A 107 13.36 -0.19 5.53
CA GLU A 107 12.51 -0.36 6.71
C GLU A 107 11.04 -0.42 6.30
N GLY A 108 10.25 -1.14 7.08
CA GLY A 108 8.81 -1.19 6.88
C GLY A 108 8.13 0.06 7.40
N LEU A 109 6.89 0.31 6.97
CA LEU A 109 6.15 1.46 7.46
C LEU A 109 5.55 1.19 8.83
N ASP A 110 5.68 2.17 9.72
CA ASP A 110 5.00 2.19 11.01
C ASP A 110 4.55 3.62 11.31
N PHE A 111 3.28 3.94 11.10
CA PHE A 111 2.73 5.28 11.27
C PHE A 111 2.75 5.77 12.71
N TYR A 112 2.87 4.85 13.68
CA TYR A 112 2.98 5.19 15.09
C TYR A 112 4.43 5.43 15.52
N ARG A 113 5.38 4.63 15.02
CA ARG A 113 6.79 4.66 15.45
C ARG A 113 7.68 5.54 14.59
N MET A 114 7.36 5.70 13.30
CA MET A 114 8.14 6.54 12.40
C MET A 114 7.73 8.00 12.54
N LYS A 115 8.68 8.82 13.00
CA LYS A 115 8.48 10.24 13.20
C LYS A 115 8.18 10.94 11.87
N ASP A 116 7.23 11.87 11.89
CA ASP A 116 6.86 12.73 10.75
C ASP A 116 6.34 11.95 9.51
N LEU A 117 6.13 10.64 9.63
CA LEU A 117 5.56 9.81 8.57
C LEU A 117 4.08 10.10 8.36
N LEU A 118 3.34 10.39 9.44
CA LEU A 118 1.90 10.66 9.44
C LEU A 118 1.50 11.55 10.62
N ASP A 119 0.74 12.62 10.34
CA ASP A 119 -0.05 13.27 11.39
C ASP A 119 -1.37 12.51 11.57
N ILE A 120 -1.42 11.66 12.60
CA ILE A 120 -2.58 10.82 12.91
C ILE A 120 -3.87 11.61 13.15
N TYR A 121 -3.80 12.89 13.54
CA TYR A 121 -4.98 13.71 13.82
C TYR A 121 -5.50 14.43 12.57
N SER A 122 -4.71 14.49 11.50
CA SER A 122 -5.10 15.11 10.21
C SER A 122 -5.98 14.21 9.32
N GLY A 123 -6.30 13.01 9.80
CA GLY A 123 -7.03 12.00 9.02
C GLY A 123 -8.48 12.39 8.78
N LYS A 124 -8.97 12.08 7.58
CA LYS A 124 -10.39 12.24 7.24
C LYS A 124 -11.10 10.92 7.43
N ILE A 125 -12.14 10.90 8.27
CA ILE A 125 -13.07 9.77 8.32
C ILE A 125 -13.96 9.86 7.08
N LEU A 126 -13.70 9.01 6.10
CA LEU A 126 -14.51 8.93 4.90
C LEU A 126 -15.35 7.64 4.93
N PRO A 127 -16.65 7.72 4.65
CA PRO A 127 -17.40 6.56 4.18
C PRO A 127 -16.68 5.94 2.96
N HIS A 128 -16.88 4.65 2.73
CA HIS A 128 -16.16 3.96 1.66
C HIS A 128 -16.80 4.14 0.28
N ASP A 129 -18.11 4.45 0.22
CA ASP A 129 -18.90 4.25 -0.99
C ASP A 129 -20.30 4.92 -0.89
N ILE A 130 -20.36 6.26 -0.84
CA ILE A 130 -21.63 7.00 -0.75
C ILE A 130 -21.87 7.85 -2.00
N PRO A 131 -23.09 7.89 -2.56
CA PRO A 131 -23.36 8.71 -3.74
C PRO A 131 -23.06 10.19 -3.51
N GLY A 132 -22.28 10.81 -4.39
CA GLY A 132 -21.91 12.22 -4.33
C GLY A 132 -20.54 12.45 -4.97
N ARG A 133 -19.95 13.62 -4.73
CA ARG A 133 -18.54 13.89 -5.06
C ARG A 133 -17.82 14.24 -3.77
N GLU A 134 -16.57 13.77 -3.66
CA GLU A 134 -15.65 14.05 -2.55
C GLU A 134 -16.18 13.60 -1.19
N ASN A 135 -17.08 12.63 -1.18
CA ASN A 135 -17.73 12.18 0.04
C ASN A 135 -17.39 10.73 0.41
N ASP A 136 -16.60 10.04 -0.41
CA ASP A 136 -16.05 8.72 -0.08
C ASP A 136 -14.58 8.51 -0.50
N ILE A 137 -14.02 7.36 -0.15
CA ILE A 137 -12.63 6.99 -0.44
C ILE A 137 -12.39 6.80 -1.94
N LEU A 138 -13.38 6.29 -2.69
CA LEU A 138 -13.25 6.11 -4.13
C LEU A 138 -13.14 7.45 -4.84
N ASP A 139 -13.94 8.43 -4.44
CA ASP A 139 -13.89 9.80 -4.96
C ASP A 139 -12.54 10.48 -4.75
N VAL A 140 -11.85 10.16 -3.65
CA VAL A 140 -10.53 10.72 -3.37
C VAL A 140 -9.43 9.93 -4.08
N MET A 141 -9.54 8.60 -4.17
CA MET A 141 -8.53 7.74 -4.78
C MET A 141 -8.52 7.81 -6.30
N ARG A 142 -9.69 7.84 -6.96
CA ARG A 142 -9.80 7.89 -8.43
C ARG A 142 -8.96 9.00 -9.07
N PRO A 143 -9.11 10.29 -8.70
CA PRO A 143 -8.31 11.35 -9.31
C PRO A 143 -6.81 11.24 -9.01
N ILE A 144 -6.43 10.59 -7.90
CA ILE A 144 -5.02 10.33 -7.58
C ILE A 144 -4.47 9.24 -8.52
N LEU A 145 -5.20 8.14 -8.68
CA LEU A 145 -4.80 7.03 -9.55
C LEU A 145 -4.79 7.45 -11.03
N ASP A 146 -5.82 8.18 -11.48
CA ASP A 146 -5.88 8.74 -12.84
C ASP A 146 -4.66 9.64 -13.11
N ASN A 147 -4.31 10.50 -12.15
CA ASN A 147 -3.14 11.37 -12.25
C ASN A 147 -1.82 10.59 -12.25
N ALA A 148 -1.67 9.58 -11.40
CA ALA A 148 -0.49 8.73 -11.36
C ALA A 148 -0.29 7.96 -12.68
N ILE A 149 -1.36 7.38 -13.23
CA ILE A 149 -1.34 6.65 -14.50
C ILE A 149 -1.03 7.62 -15.66
N SER A 150 -1.72 8.76 -15.74
CA SER A 150 -1.56 9.70 -16.86
C SER A 150 -0.16 10.31 -16.92
N ASN A 151 0.50 10.48 -15.76
CA ASN A 151 1.86 11.02 -15.66
C ASN A 151 2.93 9.94 -15.55
N SER A 152 2.59 8.66 -15.74
CA SER A 152 3.53 7.54 -15.64
C SER A 152 4.34 7.54 -14.33
N ALA A 153 3.71 7.94 -13.23
CA ALA A 153 4.34 8.04 -11.93
C ALA A 153 4.88 6.68 -11.47
N THR A 154 5.98 6.69 -10.72
CA THR A 154 6.44 5.47 -10.03
C THR A 154 5.65 5.30 -8.75
N ALA A 155 4.97 4.17 -8.61
CA ALA A 155 4.27 3.78 -7.39
C ALA A 155 5.14 2.89 -6.51
N TYR A 156 5.07 3.12 -5.20
CA TYR A 156 5.67 2.32 -4.15
C TYR A 156 4.55 1.79 -3.25
N ILE A 157 4.24 0.51 -3.41
CA ILE A 157 3.11 -0.13 -2.75
C ILE A 157 3.63 -1.00 -1.62
N PHE A 158 3.30 -0.64 -0.38
CA PHE A 158 3.67 -1.40 0.81
C PHE A 158 2.57 -2.39 1.20
N GLY A 159 2.96 -3.62 1.49
CA GLY A 159 2.02 -4.70 1.85
C GLY A 159 2.65 -6.09 1.79
N ALA A 160 1.80 -7.11 1.79
CA ALA A 160 2.18 -8.52 1.67
C ALA A 160 2.25 -8.94 0.20
N SER A 161 3.35 -9.55 -0.23
CA SER A 161 3.44 -10.14 -1.56
C SER A 161 2.78 -11.51 -1.63
N PHE A 162 1.98 -11.75 -2.67
CA PHE A 162 1.50 -13.08 -3.09
C PHE A 162 2.14 -13.52 -4.41
N GLY A 163 3.28 -12.92 -4.77
CA GLY A 163 4.10 -13.27 -5.94
C GLY A 163 3.61 -12.73 -7.28
N SER A 164 2.31 -12.83 -7.60
CA SER A 164 1.72 -12.17 -8.79
C SER A 164 1.18 -10.77 -8.51
N GLY A 165 1.34 -10.29 -7.28
CA GLY A 165 0.86 -8.99 -6.84
C GLY A 165 1.05 -8.78 -5.35
N ILE A 166 0.42 -7.73 -4.84
CA ILE A 166 0.52 -7.31 -3.43
C ILE A 166 -0.86 -7.05 -2.82
N HIS A 167 -1.03 -7.39 -1.55
CA HIS A 167 -2.27 -7.18 -0.80
C HIS A 167 -1.96 -6.66 0.60
N ASN A 168 -3.00 -6.50 1.44
CA ASN A 168 -2.87 -5.86 2.75
C ASN A 168 -2.30 -4.44 2.65
N VAL A 169 -2.68 -3.71 1.58
CA VAL A 169 -2.32 -2.31 1.37
C VAL A 169 -3.30 -1.45 2.15
N HIS A 170 -3.15 -1.43 3.47
CA HIS A 170 -3.93 -0.62 4.39
C HIS A 170 -3.12 -0.33 5.66
N MET A 171 -3.46 0.74 6.39
CA MET A 171 -2.90 0.95 7.72
C MET A 171 -3.20 -0.25 8.61
N ASN A 172 -2.22 -0.72 9.37
CA ASN A 172 -2.45 -1.67 10.43
C ASN A 172 -3.10 -0.90 11.59
N GLN A 173 -4.40 -0.63 11.43
CA GLN A 173 -5.20 0.12 12.38
C GLN A 173 -5.16 -0.66 13.69
N GLY A 174 -4.39 -0.18 14.66
CA GLY A 174 -4.26 -0.77 15.98
C GLY A 174 -5.63 -1.23 16.47
N SER A 175 -5.78 -2.54 16.59
CA SER A 175 -7.10 -3.15 16.61
C SER A 175 -7.39 -3.80 17.96
N LEU A 176 -8.68 -4.05 18.21
CA LEU A 176 -9.15 -5.00 19.21
C LEU A 176 -8.31 -6.30 19.16
N PRO A 177 -8.15 -7.07 20.26
CA PRO A 177 -7.18 -8.18 20.39
C PRO A 177 -7.16 -9.29 19.31
N LYS A 178 -8.12 -9.28 18.38
CA LYS A 178 -8.30 -10.27 17.32
C LYS A 178 -7.68 -9.91 15.96
N TYR A 179 -7.17 -8.69 15.75
CA TYR A 179 -6.43 -8.39 14.51
C TYR A 179 -4.95 -8.14 14.77
N ASP A 180 -4.18 -8.33 13.71
CA ASP A 180 -2.73 -8.21 13.73
C ASP A 180 -2.29 -6.76 14.00
N ASN A 181 -1.21 -6.61 14.78
CA ASN A 181 -0.55 -5.33 15.04
C ASN A 181 0.96 -5.54 14.83
N GLY A 182 1.31 -5.79 13.57
CA GLY A 182 2.68 -5.99 13.13
C GLY A 182 3.47 -4.70 13.24
N ILE A 183 4.61 -4.74 13.92
CA ILE A 183 5.55 -3.63 13.98
C ILE A 183 6.16 -3.44 12.58
N TYR A 184 6.28 -2.21 12.08
CA TYR A 184 6.82 -1.92 10.74
C TYR A 184 6.15 -2.70 9.61
N SER A 185 4.82 -2.87 9.67
CA SER A 185 4.06 -3.65 8.69
C SER A 185 2.83 -2.90 8.13
N ASP A 186 2.81 -1.56 8.23
CA ASP A 186 1.71 -0.77 7.70
C ASP A 186 1.69 -0.78 6.16
N GLY A 187 0.51 -0.90 5.58
CA GLY A 187 0.30 -0.79 4.14
C GLY A 187 0.06 0.65 3.70
N ALA A 188 0.54 0.97 2.51
CA ALA A 188 0.50 2.32 1.94
C ALA A 188 0.71 2.31 0.43
N VAL A 189 0.28 3.38 -0.23
CA VAL A 189 0.73 3.68 -1.60
C VAL A 189 1.36 5.07 -1.63
N LEU A 190 2.60 5.14 -2.11
CA LEU A 190 3.30 6.38 -2.42
C LEU A 190 3.49 6.50 -3.93
N PHE A 191 3.38 7.69 -4.48
CA PHE A 191 3.61 8.01 -5.88
C PHE A 191 4.72 9.06 -5.98
N SER A 192 5.71 8.80 -6.83
CA SER A 192 6.76 9.74 -7.23
C SER A 192 6.54 10.16 -8.67
N PHE A 193 6.61 11.47 -8.91
CA PHE A 193 6.40 12.08 -10.22
C PHE A 193 7.71 12.67 -10.76
N ASP A 194 7.79 12.87 -12.07
CA ASP A 194 9.02 13.31 -12.76
C ASP A 194 9.45 14.75 -12.41
N ASP A 195 8.52 15.58 -11.94
CA ASP A 195 8.81 16.92 -11.42
C ASP A 195 9.35 16.90 -9.98
N GLY A 196 9.56 15.71 -9.40
CA GLY A 196 10.11 15.48 -8.08
C GLY A 196 9.09 15.54 -6.94
N HIS A 197 7.81 15.78 -7.21
CA HIS A 197 6.81 15.75 -6.14
C HIS A 197 6.44 14.31 -5.76
N TRP A 198 6.06 14.15 -4.50
CA TRP A 198 5.57 12.88 -3.96
C TRP A 198 4.16 13.05 -3.44
N LYS A 199 3.33 12.04 -3.68
CA LYS A 199 2.01 11.92 -3.10
C LYS A 199 1.91 10.63 -2.32
N ARG A 200 1.20 10.66 -1.20
CA ARG A 200 1.07 9.54 -0.29
C ARG A 200 -0.39 9.33 0.02
N CYS A 201 -0.86 8.08 0.00
CA CYS A 201 -2.27 7.72 0.20
C CYS A 201 -2.41 6.52 1.13
N PHE A 202 -3.31 6.65 2.12
CA PHE A 202 -3.83 5.58 2.98
C PHE A 202 -4.97 6.11 3.84
#